data_AF-A0A1F2EUW2-F1
#
_entry.id   AF-A0A1F2EUW2-F1
#
_cell.length_a   1.000
_cell.length_b   1.000
_cell.length_c   1.000
_cell.angle_alpha   90.00
_cell.angle_beta   90.00
_cell.angle_gamma   90.00
#
_symmetry.space_group_name_H-M   'P 1'
#
loop_
_entity.id
_entity.type
_entity.pdbx_description
1 polymer ?
#
loop_
_entity_poly.entity_id
_entity_poly.type
_entity_poly.pdbx_seq_one_letter_code
_entity_poly.pdbx_strand_id
1 'polypeptide(L)'
;MSFVVARMQKMKAGNLVGIGNHNQRLTDNHSNKDIDTERSYLNYDLVNRTDNYKTDIQQFINENKSSSRAVRKDAVLINEWIITSDNQFFKR
;
A
#
# COMPACT_ATOMS: atom_id res chain seq x y z
N MET A 1 -21.57 -18.72 1.51
CA MET A 1 -20.39 -19.12 0.73
C MET A 1 -19.51 -17.89 0.62
N SER A 2 -18.27 -17.95 1.10
CA SER A 2 -17.36 -16.81 1.06
C SER A 2 -16.68 -16.71 -0.31
N PHE A 3 -16.39 -15.48 -0.74
CA PHE A 3 -15.74 -15.21 -2.02
C PHE A 3 -14.38 -14.56 -1.81
N VAL A 4 -13.47 -14.77 -2.76
CA VAL A 4 -12.25 -13.99 -2.83
C VAL A 4 -12.58 -12.55 -3.24
N VAL A 5 -12.02 -11.58 -2.53
CA VAL A 5 -12.01 -10.17 -2.90
C VAL A 5 -10.59 -9.82 -3.31
N ALA A 6 -10.39 -9.61 -4.60
CA ALA A 6 -9.14 -9.13 -5.17
C ALA A 6 -9.44 -7.92 -6.07
N ARG A 7 -9.11 -6.71 -5.59
CA ARG A 7 -9.38 -5.46 -6.31
C ARG A 7 -8.13 -4.60 -6.32
N MET A 8 -7.82 -4.03 -7.47
CA MET A 8 -6.72 -3.07 -7.60
C MET A 8 -7.16 -1.61 -7.54
N GLN A 9 -6.22 -0.75 -7.20
CA GLN A 9 -6.27 0.71 -7.36
C GLN A 9 -4.96 1.22 -7.98
N LYS A 10 -5.08 2.06 -9.00
CA LYS A 10 -3.93 2.72 -9.64
C LYS A 10 -3.38 3.79 -8.70
N MET A 11 -2.09 3.72 -8.37
CA MET A 11 -1.42 4.70 -7.52
C MET A 11 -0.40 5.52 -8.31
N LYS A 12 -0.57 6.83 -8.32
CA LYS A 12 0.40 7.80 -8.84
C LYS A 12 1.30 8.30 -7.71
N ALA A 13 2.35 9.05 -8.05
CA ALA A 13 3.30 9.61 -7.07
C ALA A 13 2.64 10.38 -5.91
N GLY A 14 1.55 11.11 -6.20
CA GLY A 14 0.81 11.86 -5.17
C GLY A 14 0.05 10.99 -4.16
N ASN A 15 -0.24 9.72 -4.50
CA ASN A 15 -0.94 8.80 -3.62
C ASN A 15 -0.01 8.08 -2.64
N LEU A 16 1.25 7.85 -3.04
CA LEU A 16 2.17 6.94 -2.36
C LEU A 16 2.53 7.34 -0.92
N VAL A 17 2.60 8.64 -0.63
CA VAL A 17 2.89 9.11 0.74
C VAL A 17 1.71 8.80 1.66
N GLY A 18 0.50 9.14 1.25
CA GLY A 18 -0.69 8.92 2.08
C GLY A 18 -0.94 7.44 2.34
N ILE A 19 -0.82 6.60 1.31
CA ILE A 19 -1.04 5.16 1.46
C ILE A 19 0.08 4.47 2.24
N GLY A 20 1.35 4.88 2.06
CA GLY A 20 2.46 4.39 2.86
C GLY A 20 2.26 4.68 4.35
N ASN A 21 1.99 5.94 4.69
CA ASN A 21 1.72 6.34 6.07
C ASN A 21 0.53 5.58 6.68
N HIS A 22 -0.53 5.35 5.89
CA HIS A 22 -1.70 4.61 6.34
C HIS A 22 -1.40 3.12 6.58
N ASN A 23 -0.73 2.45 5.64
CA ASN A 23 -0.42 1.03 5.71
C ASN A 23 0.60 0.72 6.80
N GLN A 24 1.60 1.58 6.98
CA GLN A 24 2.65 1.44 8.00
C GLN A 24 2.27 2.04 9.35
N ARG A 25 1.04 2.57 9.51
CA ARG A 25 0.51 3.16 10.76
C ARG A 25 1.43 4.24 11.36
N LEU A 26 1.98 5.12 10.53
CA LEU A 26 2.93 6.16 10.96
C LEU A 26 2.30 7.37 11.69
N THR A 27 1.00 7.36 11.93
CA THR A 27 0.26 8.46 12.56
C THR A 27 -0.65 7.93 13.64
N ASP A 28 -0.67 8.56 14.81
CA ASP A 28 -1.50 8.11 15.94
C ASP A 28 -2.99 8.47 15.76
N ASN A 29 -3.27 9.59 15.08
CA ASN A 29 -4.62 10.07 14.87
C ASN A 29 -5.19 9.53 13.56
N HIS A 30 -6.19 8.66 13.65
CA HIS A 30 -6.90 8.11 12.50
C HIS A 30 -8.32 8.66 12.41
N SER A 31 -8.70 9.21 11.26
CA SER A 31 -10.09 9.62 10.98
C SER A 31 -11.03 8.41 10.85
N ASN A 32 -10.48 7.25 10.47
CA ASN A 32 -11.22 6.00 10.43
C ASN A 32 -11.39 5.44 11.84
N LYS A 33 -12.64 5.45 12.32
CA LYS A 33 -13.03 4.98 13.65
C LYS A 33 -12.97 3.45 13.81
N ASP A 34 -12.83 2.72 12.71
CA ASP A 34 -12.76 1.25 12.71
C ASP A 34 -11.33 0.72 12.96
N ILE A 35 -10.32 1.60 13.01
CA ILE A 35 -8.94 1.21 13.35
C ILE A 35 -8.83 1.12 14.87
N ASP A 36 -8.60 -0.10 15.35
CA ASP A 36 -8.18 -0.37 16.72
C ASP A 36 -6.65 -0.25 16.81
N THR A 37 -6.15 0.88 17.32
CA THR A 37 -4.72 1.17 17.43
C THR A 37 -4.02 0.23 18.41
N GLU A 38 -4.72 -0.29 19.41
CA GLU A 38 -4.17 -1.27 20.35
C GLU A 38 -3.84 -2.58 19.66
N ARG A 39 -4.41 -2.86 18.49
CA ARG A 39 -4.12 -4.06 17.69
C ARG A 39 -3.09 -3.83 16.58
N SER A 40 -2.61 -2.61 16.37
CA SER A 40 -1.70 -2.29 15.27
C SER A 40 -0.40 -3.09 15.31
N TYR A 41 0.06 -3.51 16.50
CA TYR A 41 1.24 -4.34 16.69
C TYR A 41 1.10 -5.76 16.11
N LEU A 42 -0.14 -6.20 15.80
CA LEU A 42 -0.42 -7.50 15.18
C LEU A 42 -0.28 -7.45 13.65
N ASN A 43 -0.23 -6.26 13.05
CA ASN A 43 -0.02 -6.12 11.61
C ASN A 43 1.40 -6.55 11.25
N TYR A 44 1.59 -7.06 10.03
CA TYR A 44 2.88 -7.50 9.54
C TYR A 44 3.06 -7.16 8.06
N ASP A 45 4.31 -6.91 7.67
CA ASP A 45 4.73 -6.77 6.28
C ASP A 45 5.38 -8.08 5.83
N LEU A 46 4.89 -8.67 4.73
CA LEU A 46 5.40 -9.92 4.16
C LEU A 46 6.78 -9.77 3.50
N VAL A 47 7.11 -8.58 3.02
CA VAL A 47 8.33 -8.32 2.22
C VAL A 47 9.31 -7.41 2.95
N ASN A 48 8.81 -6.52 3.81
CA ASN A 48 9.58 -5.60 4.65
C ASN A 48 10.71 -4.89 3.88
N ARG A 49 10.35 -4.28 2.73
CA ARG A 49 11.32 -3.73 1.77
C ARG A 49 11.28 -2.21 1.62
N THR A 50 10.19 -1.57 2.04
CA THR A 50 9.99 -0.15 1.81
C THR A 50 9.72 0.57 3.11
N ASP A 51 10.56 1.54 3.44
CA ASP A 51 10.36 2.45 4.57
C ASP A 51 9.49 3.62 4.13
N ASN A 52 9.69 4.12 2.90
CA ASN A 52 8.87 5.16 2.33
C ASN A 52 8.47 4.80 0.90
N TYR A 53 7.18 4.52 0.73
CA TYR A 53 6.67 4.02 -0.55
C TYR A 53 6.98 4.97 -1.72
N LYS A 54 6.95 6.29 -1.51
CA LYS A 54 7.19 7.22 -2.61
C LYS A 54 8.66 7.19 -3.04
N THR A 55 9.60 7.34 -2.11
CA THR A 55 11.02 7.40 -2.44
C THR A 55 11.51 6.07 -2.99
N ASP A 56 11.16 4.97 -2.33
CA ASP A 56 11.75 3.67 -2.61
C ASP A 56 11.28 3.11 -3.95
N ILE A 57 9.99 3.31 -4.26
CA ILE A 57 9.41 2.89 -5.56
C ILE A 57 9.97 3.76 -6.69
N GLN A 58 10.06 5.08 -6.49
CA GLN A 58 10.62 5.97 -7.53
C GLN A 58 12.10 5.67 -7.76
N GLN A 59 12.87 5.41 -6.71
CA GLN A 59 14.26 5.00 -6.80
C GLN A 59 14.40 3.69 -7.58
N PHE A 60 13.66 2.64 -7.18
CA PHE A 60 13.68 1.36 -7.88
C PHE A 60 13.36 1.50 -9.37
N ILE A 61 12.32 2.26 -9.74
CA ILE A 61 11.98 2.49 -11.15
C ILE A 61 13.11 3.24 -11.87
N ASN A 62 13.70 4.26 -11.25
CA ASN A 62 14.75 5.06 -11.89
C ASN A 62 16.05 4.29 -12.11
N GLU A 63 16.40 3.39 -11.19
CA GLU A 63 17.57 2.52 -11.28
C GLU A 63 17.42 1.41 -12.33
N ASN A 64 16.18 0.95 -12.57
CA ASN A 64 15.91 -0.24 -13.40
C ASN A 64 15.27 0.06 -14.76
N LYS A 65 14.82 1.30 -15.02
CA LYS A 65 14.24 1.66 -16.32
C LYS A 65 15.29 1.62 -17.42
N SER A 66 14.94 1.03 -18.56
CA SER A 66 15.82 0.97 -19.74
C SER A 66 15.97 2.32 -20.46
N SER A 67 15.02 3.25 -20.28
CA SER A 67 15.08 4.57 -20.91
C SER A 67 15.77 5.58 -20.01
N SER A 68 16.58 6.45 -20.61
CA SER A 68 17.12 7.64 -19.92
C SER A 68 16.05 8.69 -19.62
N ARG A 69 14.88 8.66 -20.28
CA ARG A 69 13.79 9.62 -20.07
C ARG A 69 13.23 9.55 -18.65
N ALA A 70 12.82 10.71 -18.13
CA ALA A 70 12.14 10.79 -16.84
C ALA A 70 10.78 10.09 -16.87
N VAL A 71 10.38 9.52 -15.74
CA VAL A 71 9.03 8.97 -15.56
C VAL A 71 8.01 10.12 -15.60
N ARG A 72 6.92 9.95 -16.37
CA ARG A 72 5.90 11.00 -16.49
C ARG A 72 5.24 11.28 -15.14
N LYS A 73 4.93 12.55 -14.87
CA LYS A 73 4.29 12.99 -13.61
C LYS A 73 2.95 12.31 -13.30
N ASP A 74 2.24 11.87 -14.33
CA ASP A 74 0.93 11.23 -14.26
C ASP A 74 0.98 9.70 -14.37
N ALA A 75 2.19 9.12 -14.40
CA ALA A 75 2.38 7.69 -14.45
C ALA A 75 1.76 7.01 -13.22
N VAL A 76 1.14 5.85 -13.47
CA VAL A 76 0.80 4.89 -12.42
C VAL A 76 2.10 4.19 -12.05
N LEU A 77 2.55 4.38 -10.80
CA LEU A 77 3.82 3.82 -10.32
C LEU A 77 3.64 2.40 -9.78
N ILE A 78 2.50 2.13 -9.12
CA ILE A 78 2.08 0.79 -8.70
C ILE A 78 0.58 0.61 -8.89
N ASN A 79 0.15 -0.66 -8.90
CA ASN A 79 -1.24 -1.03 -8.67
C ASN A 79 -1.32 -1.66 -7.28
N GLU A 80 -1.95 -0.99 -6.33
CA GLU A 80 -2.19 -1.56 -5.00
C GLU A 80 -3.36 -2.55 -5.10
N TRP A 81 -3.20 -3.75 -4.54
CA TRP A 81 -4.24 -4.75 -4.49
C TRP A 81 -4.72 -4.96 -3.05
N ILE A 82 -6.03 -4.88 -2.85
CA ILE A 82 -6.67 -5.39 -1.64
C ILE A 82 -7.01 -6.86 -1.88
N ILE A 83 -6.44 -7.72 -1.06
CA ILE A 83 -6.67 -9.16 -1.05
C ILE A 83 -7.35 -9.51 0.28
N THR A 84 -8.61 -9.91 0.24
CA THR A 84 -9.40 -10.24 1.43
C THR A 84 -10.59 -11.14 1.09
N SER A 85 -11.46 -11.40 2.07
CA SER A 85 -12.73 -12.12 1.93
C SER A 85 -13.75 -11.54 2.95
N ASP A 86 -14.88 -12.21 3.14
CA ASP A 86 -15.83 -11.84 4.19
C ASP A 86 -15.32 -12.25 5.58
N ASN A 87 -15.93 -11.69 6.63
CA ASN A 87 -15.57 -11.99 8.01
C ASN A 87 -15.80 -13.47 8.37
N GLN A 88 -16.75 -14.15 7.72
CA GLN A 88 -17.02 -15.56 7.97
C GLN A 88 -15.86 -16.46 7.52
N PHE A 89 -15.12 -16.08 6.47
CA PHE A 89 -13.94 -16.81 6.01
C PHE A 89 -12.82 -16.82 7.06
N PHE A 90 -12.53 -15.67 7.70
CA PHE A 90 -11.41 -15.53 8.64
C PHE A 90 -11.72 -15.98 10.08
N LYS A 91 -12.99 -16.24 10.41
CA LYS A 91 -13.41 -16.76 11.72
C LYS A 91 -13.41 -18.29 11.81
N ARG A 92 -13.04 -18.97 10.72
CA ARG A 92 -12.95 -20.44 10.66
C ARG A 92 -11.60 -20.94 11.16
#